data_AF-G0UWU6-F1
#
_entry.id   AF-G0UWU6-F1
#
_cell.length_a   1.000
_cell.length_b   1.000
_cell.length_c   1.000
_cell.angle_alpha   90.00
_cell.angle_beta   90.00
_cell.angle_gamma   90.00
#
_symmetry.space_group_name_H-M   'P 1'
#
loop_
_entity.id
_entity.type
_entity.pdbx_description
1 polymer ?
#
loop_
_entity_poly.entity_id
_entity_poly.type
_entity_poly.pdbx_seq_one_letter_code
_entity_poly.pdbx_strand_id
1 'polypeptide(L)'
;MLKLFAMRRFSADCCLGLCYAARCFAVTRASLGLEQLQDVPTSTSRRPTGLHRGPGKRQTSEREAAQYQFVRKWELQMREEWDELEPFKGLPKPKRQFGNEAAEIIWPYALLLERVVKVHPFTKSIYVYYPQRQSTARGAFAAEVARAFAREFLIPITFHNSQVYVETEMLLEYGETPWVVLHSLESEQQPCILPVVPLEDVPLQSAVEQLLAAVVQGCERVGASVSDPVTATRTLNERPLQNQYVRIDYQWFGDTPEERASHLVQWDFEPEQVEPRFRHRTRHVLNWLNYDGNLPTHRAVHVNATREKARQKTPRTVAGPRTFFNSAGSRGNARASRFGGQSAVGR
;
A
#
# COMPACT_ATOMS: atom_id res chain seq x y z
N MET A 1 -9.28 -32.09 -47.31
CA MET A 1 -10.53 -31.39 -46.95
C MET A 1 -10.16 -30.18 -46.09
N LEU A 2 -10.22 -29.00 -46.70
CA LEU A 2 -9.90 -27.69 -46.13
C LEU A 2 -11.11 -27.09 -45.40
N LYS A 3 -10.90 -26.49 -44.22
CA LYS A 3 -11.58 -25.30 -43.66
C LYS A 3 -10.58 -24.72 -42.64
N LEU A 4 -9.70 -23.75 -42.91
CA LEU A 4 -9.90 -22.36 -43.37
C LEU A 4 -10.89 -21.58 -42.50
N PHE A 5 -10.36 -20.97 -41.44
CA PHE A 5 -10.89 -19.71 -40.89
C PHE A 5 -9.76 -18.69 -40.85
N ALA A 6 -9.78 -17.83 -41.85
CA ALA A 6 -9.02 -16.61 -41.93
C ALA A 6 -9.97 -15.46 -41.55
N MET A 7 -9.60 -14.63 -40.58
CA MET A 7 -10.16 -13.29 -40.45
C MET A 7 -9.07 -12.29 -40.06
N ARG A 8 -8.51 -11.70 -41.12
CA ARG A 8 -8.27 -10.27 -41.34
C ARG A 8 -7.49 -9.47 -40.29
N ARG A 9 -6.22 -9.29 -40.66
CA ARG A 9 -5.43 -8.06 -40.51
C ARG A 9 -6.25 -6.82 -40.92
N PHE A 10 -6.22 -5.78 -40.09
CA PHE A 10 -6.37 -4.39 -40.53
C PHE A 10 -5.03 -3.70 -40.26
N SER A 11 -4.29 -3.49 -41.35
CA SER A 11 -3.18 -2.54 -41.43
C SER A 11 -3.74 -1.34 -42.18
N ALA A 12 -3.66 -0.17 -41.58
CA ALA A 12 -3.77 1.10 -42.27
C ALA A 12 -2.90 2.11 -41.51
N ASP A 13 -1.64 2.14 -41.94
CA ASP A 13 -0.80 3.33 -41.85
C ASP A 13 -1.47 4.48 -42.60
N CYS A 14 -1.54 5.64 -41.94
CA CYS A 14 -1.47 6.98 -42.51
C CYS A 14 -1.47 7.94 -41.32
N CYS A 15 -0.30 8.26 -40.78
CA CYS A 15 0.46 9.47 -41.11
C CYS A 15 -0.19 10.77 -40.61
N LEU A 16 0.56 11.40 -39.70
CA LEU A 16 0.69 12.83 -39.44
C LEU A 16 -0.16 13.42 -38.29
N GLY A 17 0.54 13.66 -37.18
CA GLY A 17 0.60 15.02 -36.64
C GLY A 17 -0.06 15.26 -35.30
N LEU A 18 0.52 14.76 -34.21
CA LEU A 18 0.36 15.32 -32.85
C LEU A 18 1.67 15.05 -32.08
N CYS A 19 2.78 15.70 -32.43
CA CYS A 19 3.21 16.98 -31.86
C CYS A 19 2.87 17.13 -30.36
N TYR A 20 3.92 17.01 -29.53
CA TYR A 20 4.08 17.78 -28.30
C TYR A 20 2.91 17.71 -27.28
N ALA A 21 2.87 16.64 -26.50
CA ALA A 21 2.19 16.64 -25.20
C ALA A 21 3.18 16.92 -24.06
N ALA A 22 4.17 17.80 -24.28
CA ALA A 22 4.70 18.63 -23.21
C ALA A 22 3.69 19.77 -22.98
N ARG A 23 2.53 19.43 -22.42
CA ARG A 23 1.60 20.42 -21.88
C ARG A 23 1.94 20.58 -20.41
N CYS A 24 2.75 21.61 -20.17
CA CYS A 24 2.66 22.50 -19.03
C CYS A 24 2.02 21.87 -17.79
N PHE A 25 2.84 21.38 -16.86
CA PHE A 25 2.49 21.54 -15.46
C PHE A 25 2.39 23.04 -15.21
N ALA A 26 1.21 23.59 -15.49
CA ALA A 26 0.80 24.84 -14.92
C ALA A 26 0.85 24.59 -13.42
N VAL A 27 1.90 25.14 -12.79
CA VAL A 27 1.84 25.51 -11.38
C VAL A 27 0.59 26.38 -11.30
N THR A 28 -0.54 25.79 -10.93
CA THR A 28 -1.67 26.52 -10.41
C THR A 28 -1.16 27.12 -9.12
N ARG A 29 -0.56 28.32 -9.28
CA ARG A 29 -0.38 29.25 -8.19
C ARG A 29 -1.72 29.28 -7.47
N ALA A 30 -1.74 28.80 -6.24
CA ALA A 30 -2.83 29.05 -5.31
C ALA A 30 -2.80 30.55 -4.95
N SER A 31 -3.08 31.41 -5.93
CA SER A 31 -3.39 32.82 -5.76
C SER A 31 -4.90 32.99 -5.86
N LEU A 32 -5.64 32.17 -5.12
CA LEU A 32 -7.08 32.26 -4.91
C LEU A 32 -7.33 31.89 -3.44
N GLY A 33 -7.02 32.85 -2.57
CA GLY A 33 -7.22 32.73 -1.11
C GLY A 33 -7.19 34.08 -0.39
N LEU A 34 -7.18 35.20 -1.12
CA LEU A 34 -7.68 36.48 -0.61
C LEU A 34 -9.19 36.49 -0.79
N GLU A 35 -9.87 35.47 -0.26
CA GLU A 35 -11.31 35.54 -0.08
C GLU A 35 -11.58 36.65 0.94
N GLN A 36 -12.41 37.58 0.48
CA GLN A 36 -12.78 38.84 1.08
C GLN A 36 -12.99 38.73 2.60
N LEU A 37 -12.70 39.83 3.30
CA LEU A 37 -13.10 40.12 4.69
C LEU A 37 -14.62 39.96 4.99
N GLN A 38 -15.42 39.45 4.05
CA GLN A 38 -16.85 39.22 4.17
C GLN A 38 -17.22 37.90 4.86
N ASP A 39 -16.32 36.91 4.91
CA ASP A 39 -16.63 35.55 5.43
C ASP A 39 -16.13 35.27 6.86
N VAL A 40 -15.88 36.33 7.65
CA VAL A 40 -15.67 36.16 9.10
C VAL A 40 -17.05 35.92 9.75
N PRO A 41 -17.33 34.74 10.34
CA PRO A 41 -18.58 34.52 11.04
C PRO A 41 -18.70 35.52 12.19
N THR A 42 -19.80 36.27 12.19
CA THR A 42 -20.06 37.29 13.20
C THR A 42 -20.26 36.64 14.57
N SER A 43 -19.31 36.86 15.48
CA SER A 43 -19.34 36.30 16.84
C SER A 43 -20.64 36.67 17.58
N THR A 44 -21.34 35.66 18.11
CA THR A 44 -22.58 35.78 18.90
C THR A 44 -22.36 35.72 20.42
N SER A 45 -21.11 35.55 20.89
CA SER A 45 -20.83 35.16 22.29
C SER A 45 -20.80 36.30 23.31
N ARG A 46 -20.82 37.57 22.88
CA ARG A 46 -20.94 38.73 23.79
C ARG A 46 -22.34 39.35 23.76
N ARG A 47 -22.99 39.38 24.92
CA ARG A 47 -24.20 40.19 25.17
C ARG A 47 -23.84 41.67 24.92
N PRO A 48 -24.60 42.40 24.08
CA PRO A 48 -24.29 43.80 23.79
C PRO A 48 -24.59 44.67 25.00
N THR A 49 -23.57 45.31 25.57
CA THR A 49 -23.73 46.44 26.49
C THR A 49 -23.83 47.71 25.66
N GLY A 50 -25.05 48.11 25.28
CA GLY A 50 -25.28 49.38 24.59
C GLY A 50 -26.55 49.42 23.73
N LEU A 51 -27.29 50.52 23.84
CA LEU A 51 -28.56 50.80 23.18
C LEU A 51 -28.41 50.99 21.65
N HIS A 52 -29.18 50.17 20.92
CA HIS A 52 -29.62 50.28 19.52
C HIS A 52 -28.59 50.43 18.39
N ARG A 53 -28.61 49.42 17.50
CA ARG A 53 -28.96 49.54 16.06
C ARG A 53 -29.37 48.16 15.55
N GLY A 54 -30.24 48.12 14.53
CA GLY A 54 -30.99 46.94 14.07
C GLY A 54 -30.14 45.78 13.50
N PRO A 55 -30.69 44.91 12.64
CA PRO A 55 -29.98 43.77 12.08
C PRO A 55 -28.99 44.24 11.00
N GLY A 56 -28.02 45.03 11.41
CA GLY A 56 -26.90 45.53 10.62
C GLY A 56 -25.68 44.68 10.93
N LYS A 57 -25.03 44.21 9.87
CA LYS A 57 -23.73 43.52 9.88
C LYS A 57 -22.84 44.04 11.01
N ARG A 58 -22.57 43.21 12.03
CA ARG A 58 -21.56 43.53 13.05
C ARG A 58 -20.24 43.71 12.33
N GLN A 59 -19.66 44.90 12.39
CA GLN A 59 -18.31 45.13 11.88
C GLN A 59 -17.35 44.34 12.78
N THR A 60 -16.70 43.33 12.22
CA THR A 60 -15.65 42.57 12.88
C THR A 60 -14.50 43.50 13.21
N SER A 61 -14.01 43.47 14.45
CA SER A 61 -12.83 44.27 14.81
C SER A 61 -11.60 43.79 14.02
N GLU A 62 -10.65 44.69 13.74
CA GLU A 62 -9.41 44.35 13.03
C GLU A 62 -8.66 43.18 13.71
N ARG A 63 -8.73 43.10 15.04
CA ARG A 63 -8.14 42.03 15.84
C ARG A 63 -8.83 40.67 15.63
N GLU A 64 -10.16 40.64 15.55
CA GLU A 64 -10.92 39.42 15.26
C GLU A 64 -10.70 38.95 13.81
N ALA A 65 -10.62 39.89 12.86
CA ALA A 65 -10.30 39.59 11.47
C ALA A 65 -8.88 39.00 11.33
N ALA A 66 -7.88 39.58 12.01
CA ALA A 66 -6.51 39.05 12.02
C ALA A 66 -6.43 37.66 12.66
N GLN A 67 -7.17 37.41 13.75
CA GLN A 67 -7.24 36.09 14.37
C GLN A 67 -7.90 35.06 13.43
N TYR A 68 -8.98 35.42 12.75
CA TYR A 68 -9.63 34.54 11.78
C TYR A 68 -8.73 34.22 10.59
N GLN A 69 -8.06 35.22 10.02
CA GLN A 69 -7.10 35.02 8.93
C GLN A 69 -5.93 34.14 9.37
N PHE A 70 -5.44 34.31 10.60
CA PHE A 70 -4.42 33.44 11.16
C PHE A 70 -4.90 31.99 11.26
N VAL A 71 -6.10 31.76 11.81
CA VAL A 71 -6.67 30.40 11.91
C VAL A 71 -6.89 29.79 10.53
N ARG A 72 -7.40 30.54 9.55
CA ARG A 72 -7.57 30.05 8.18
C ARG A 72 -6.27 29.79 7.47
N LYS A 73 -5.24 30.62 7.70
CA LYS A 73 -3.90 30.36 7.19
C LYS A 73 -3.31 29.09 7.81
N TRP A 74 -3.48 28.89 9.11
CA TRP A 74 -3.08 27.65 9.78
C TRP A 74 -3.84 26.44 9.27
N GLU A 75 -5.15 26.55 9.07
CA GLU A 75 -5.97 25.48 8.49
C GLU A 75 -5.50 25.14 7.08
N LEU A 76 -5.18 26.14 6.25
CA LEU A 76 -4.71 25.95 4.89
C LEU A 76 -3.31 25.32 4.86
N GLN A 77 -2.38 25.80 5.68
CA GLN A 77 -1.05 25.21 5.83
C GLN A 77 -1.13 23.76 6.32
N MET A 78 -1.99 23.49 7.29
CA MET A 78 -2.22 22.12 7.76
C MET A 78 -2.81 21.27 6.65
N ARG A 79 -3.84 21.72 5.93
CA ARG A 79 -4.42 20.96 4.81
C ARG A 79 -3.40 20.64 3.73
N GLU A 80 -2.53 21.57 3.36
CA GLU A 80 -1.44 21.30 2.40
C GLU A 80 -0.47 20.24 2.93
N GLU A 81 -0.10 20.30 4.22
CA GLU A 81 0.77 19.29 4.85
C GLU A 81 0.09 17.91 5.01
N TRP A 82 -1.21 17.88 5.30
CA TRP A 82 -2.00 16.65 5.39
C TRP A 82 -2.25 16.05 4.00
N ASP A 83 -2.65 16.83 3.01
CA ASP A 83 -2.94 16.31 1.67
C ASP A 83 -1.70 15.68 1.02
N GLU A 84 -0.49 16.22 1.28
CA GLU A 84 0.75 15.66 0.74
C GLU A 84 1.28 14.46 1.55
N LEU A 85 1.11 14.44 2.88
CA LEU A 85 1.81 13.48 3.76
C LEU A 85 0.91 12.70 4.72
N GLU A 86 -0.41 12.87 4.70
CA GLU A 86 -1.34 12.17 5.60
C GLU A 86 -1.22 10.63 5.51
N PRO A 87 -1.14 10.02 4.31
CA PRO A 87 -0.92 8.58 4.19
C PRO A 87 0.42 8.13 4.78
N PHE A 88 1.38 9.07 4.92
CA PHE A 88 2.77 8.80 5.31
C PHE A 88 3.16 9.43 6.66
N LYS A 89 2.18 9.91 7.45
CA LYS A 89 2.41 10.69 8.68
C LYS A 89 3.22 10.00 9.79
N GLY A 90 3.34 8.67 9.72
CA GLY A 90 4.15 7.87 10.65
C GLY A 90 5.58 7.60 10.18
N LEU A 91 5.93 7.96 8.94
CA LEU A 91 7.25 7.66 8.37
C LEU A 91 8.26 8.78 8.72
N PRO A 92 9.53 8.44 9.01
CA PRO A 92 10.58 9.44 9.13
C PRO A 92 10.74 10.22 7.82
N LYS A 93 10.96 11.53 7.93
CA LYS A 93 11.20 12.38 6.74
C LYS A 93 12.56 12.02 6.12
N PRO A 94 12.66 11.83 4.80
CA PRO A 94 13.94 11.63 4.13
C PRO A 94 14.82 12.88 4.24
N LYS A 95 16.13 12.72 4.01
CA LYS A 95 17.06 13.85 3.94
C LYS A 95 16.71 14.76 2.76
N ARG A 96 16.61 16.06 3.04
CA ARG A 96 16.36 17.12 2.04
C ARG A 96 17.67 17.61 1.42
N GLN A 97 18.23 16.81 0.53
CA GLN A 97 19.41 17.16 -0.25
C GLN A 97 19.04 17.36 -1.72
N PHE A 98 19.81 18.21 -2.41
CA PHE A 98 19.76 18.28 -3.86
C PHE A 98 20.27 16.94 -4.41
N GLY A 99 19.44 16.20 -5.15
CA GLY A 99 19.77 14.86 -5.67
C GLY A 99 18.98 13.73 -5.01
N ASN A 100 18.42 13.95 -3.81
CA ASN A 100 17.61 12.94 -3.11
C ASN A 100 16.11 13.04 -3.42
N GLU A 101 15.74 13.58 -4.59
CA GLU A 101 14.34 13.70 -5.01
C GLU A 101 13.61 12.36 -5.06
N ALA A 102 14.33 11.27 -5.35
CA ALA A 102 13.76 9.93 -5.42
C ALA A 102 13.18 9.48 -4.07
N ALA A 103 13.72 9.97 -2.94
CA ALA A 103 13.21 9.63 -1.61
C ALA A 103 11.95 10.44 -1.22
N GLU A 104 11.73 11.59 -1.84
CA GLU A 104 10.57 12.46 -1.56
C GLU A 104 9.34 12.05 -2.38
N ILE A 105 9.55 11.46 -3.56
CA ILE A 105 8.49 10.98 -4.45
C ILE A 105 7.77 9.76 -3.83
N ILE A 106 6.47 9.65 -4.12
CA ILE A 106 5.67 8.46 -3.79
C ILE A 106 5.93 7.38 -4.84
N TRP A 107 6.43 6.23 -4.41
CA TRP A 107 6.79 5.12 -5.28
C TRP A 107 5.62 4.15 -5.47
N PRO A 108 5.16 3.93 -6.70
CA PRO A 108 4.17 2.89 -6.98
C PRO A 108 4.77 1.51 -6.71
N TYR A 109 4.03 0.68 -5.97
CA TYR A 109 4.48 -0.67 -5.64
C TYR A 109 4.75 -1.53 -6.88
N ALA A 110 4.03 -1.32 -7.99
CA ALA A 110 4.29 -1.99 -9.27
C ALA A 110 5.73 -1.78 -9.78
N LEU A 111 6.23 -0.54 -9.74
CA LEU A 111 7.61 -0.22 -10.16
C LEU A 111 8.65 -0.86 -9.25
N LEU A 112 8.36 -0.95 -7.94
CA LEU A 112 9.22 -1.64 -6.98
C LEU A 112 9.24 -3.15 -7.26
N LEU A 113 8.11 -3.76 -7.66
CA LEU A 113 8.05 -5.17 -8.04
C LEU A 113 8.71 -5.47 -9.39
N GLU A 114 8.71 -4.53 -10.34
CA GLU A 114 9.43 -4.68 -11.61
C GLU A 114 10.96 -4.62 -11.39
N ARG A 115 11.41 -3.82 -10.42
CA ARG A 115 12.84 -3.56 -10.16
C ARG A 115 13.32 -4.24 -8.89
N VAL A 116 13.35 -5.55 -8.87
CA VAL A 116 13.87 -6.31 -7.71
C VAL A 116 15.38 -6.43 -7.78
N VAL A 117 16.09 -5.67 -6.94
CA VAL A 117 17.55 -5.73 -6.82
C VAL A 117 17.93 -6.28 -5.45
N LYS A 118 18.80 -7.30 -5.41
CA LYS A 118 19.39 -7.84 -4.18
C LYS A 118 20.89 -7.55 -4.17
N VAL A 119 21.38 -7.00 -3.07
CA VAL A 119 22.81 -6.75 -2.83
C VAL A 119 23.28 -7.59 -1.64
N HIS A 120 24.59 -7.70 -1.48
CA HIS A 120 25.16 -8.51 -0.39
C HIS A 120 24.69 -7.98 0.99
N PRO A 121 24.29 -8.86 1.93
CA PRO A 121 23.71 -8.45 3.22
C PRO A 121 24.66 -7.62 4.10
N PHE A 122 25.97 -7.79 3.93
CA PHE A 122 26.99 -7.01 4.64
C PHE A 122 27.23 -5.60 4.06
N THR A 123 26.60 -5.24 2.96
CA THR A 123 26.62 -3.85 2.48
C THR A 123 25.80 -2.97 3.43
N LYS A 124 26.39 -1.86 3.86
CA LYS A 124 25.80 -0.96 4.84
C LYS A 124 25.08 0.22 4.20
N SER A 125 25.77 0.89 3.29
CA SER A 125 25.31 2.12 2.66
C SER A 125 25.82 2.24 1.23
N ILE A 126 25.02 2.83 0.35
CA ILE A 126 25.37 3.15 -1.03
C ILE A 126 25.08 4.64 -1.26
N TYR A 127 26.12 5.40 -1.58
CA TYR A 127 26.01 6.82 -1.88
C TYR A 127 26.34 7.05 -3.35
N VAL A 128 25.51 7.82 -4.05
CA VAL A 128 25.80 8.23 -5.43
C VAL A 128 26.01 9.74 -5.47
N TYR A 129 27.21 10.15 -5.89
CA TYR A 129 27.60 11.55 -6.03
C TYR A 129 27.73 11.89 -7.51
N TYR A 130 27.08 12.97 -7.93
CA TYR A 130 27.23 13.48 -9.28
C TYR A 130 27.28 15.00 -9.31
N PRO A 131 28.08 15.62 -10.20
CA PRO A 131 28.17 17.07 -10.31
C PRO A 131 26.90 17.64 -10.95
N GLN A 132 26.58 18.89 -10.62
CA GLN A 132 25.47 19.63 -11.26
C GLN A 132 25.81 20.01 -12.70
N ARG A 133 27.06 20.43 -12.94
CA ARG A 133 27.53 20.93 -14.24
C ARG A 133 28.72 20.13 -14.73
N GLN A 134 28.77 19.91 -16.03
CA GLN A 134 29.83 19.21 -16.72
C GLN A 134 30.28 20.06 -17.90
N SER A 135 31.59 20.10 -18.14
CA SER A 135 32.19 20.83 -19.25
C SER A 135 32.33 19.97 -20.51
N THR A 136 32.47 18.65 -20.35
CA THR A 136 32.58 17.72 -21.47
C THR A 136 31.28 16.98 -21.76
N ALA A 137 31.03 16.63 -23.02
CA ALA A 137 29.87 15.83 -23.41
C ALA A 137 29.90 14.44 -22.76
N ARG A 138 31.08 13.85 -22.62
CA ARG A 138 31.27 12.56 -21.94
C ARG A 138 30.95 12.64 -20.46
N GLY A 139 31.41 13.68 -19.77
CA GLY A 139 31.07 13.90 -18.36
C GLY A 139 29.59 14.18 -18.18
N ALA A 140 28.96 14.95 -19.07
CA ALA A 140 27.51 15.18 -19.06
C ALA A 140 26.74 13.86 -19.18
N PHE A 141 27.15 12.98 -20.10
CA PHE A 141 26.55 11.65 -20.25
C PHE A 141 26.78 10.77 -19.01
N ALA A 142 27.97 10.77 -18.41
CA ALA A 142 28.25 10.05 -17.17
C ALA A 142 27.38 10.53 -16.00
N ALA A 143 27.21 11.84 -15.85
CA ALA A 143 26.34 12.42 -14.83
C ALA A 143 24.85 12.12 -15.08
N GLU A 144 24.43 12.04 -16.34
CA GLU A 144 23.08 11.61 -16.72
C GLU A 144 22.85 10.13 -16.37
N VAL A 145 23.82 9.25 -16.67
CA VAL A 145 23.79 7.83 -16.26
C VAL A 145 23.70 7.69 -14.74
N ALA A 146 24.53 8.42 -13.98
CA ALA A 146 24.51 8.40 -12.52
C ALA A 146 23.16 8.87 -11.96
N ARG A 147 22.59 9.94 -12.52
CA ARG A 147 21.26 10.46 -12.15
C ARG A 147 20.14 9.49 -12.49
N ALA A 148 20.18 8.86 -13.66
CA ALA A 148 19.19 7.87 -14.07
C ALA A 148 19.26 6.64 -13.16
N PHE A 149 20.45 6.10 -12.92
CA PHE A 149 20.68 5.01 -11.96
C PHE A 149 20.15 5.34 -10.56
N ALA A 150 20.49 6.54 -10.06
CA ALA A 150 20.03 7.03 -8.76
C ALA A 150 18.50 7.04 -8.65
N ARG A 151 17.82 7.55 -9.67
CA ARG A 151 16.35 7.65 -9.72
C ARG A 151 15.67 6.32 -9.97
N GLU A 152 16.29 5.40 -10.70
CA GLU A 152 15.65 4.14 -11.11
C GLU A 152 15.87 3.01 -10.12
N PHE A 153 17.08 2.88 -9.54
CA PHE A 153 17.50 1.65 -8.84
C PHE A 153 17.81 1.83 -7.35
N LEU A 154 18.12 3.03 -6.84
CA LEU A 154 18.47 3.17 -5.42
C LEU A 154 17.31 2.90 -4.48
N ILE A 155 16.13 3.48 -4.75
CA ILE A 155 14.96 3.24 -3.92
C ILE A 155 14.55 1.76 -3.95
N PRO A 156 14.50 1.09 -5.13
CA PRO A 156 14.32 -0.35 -5.14
C PRO A 156 15.39 -1.15 -4.37
N ILE A 157 16.67 -0.73 -4.41
CA ILE A 157 17.72 -1.38 -3.61
C ILE A 157 17.40 -1.32 -2.12
N THR A 158 17.12 -0.14 -1.54
CA THR A 158 16.80 -0.05 -0.10
C THR A 158 15.46 -0.69 0.23
N PHE A 159 14.49 -0.64 -0.68
CA PHE A 159 13.18 -1.26 -0.49
C PHE A 159 13.31 -2.78 -0.35
N HIS A 160 14.07 -3.43 -1.25
CA HIS A 160 14.29 -4.89 -1.26
C HIS A 160 15.39 -5.37 -0.32
N ASN A 161 16.22 -4.46 0.20
CA ASN A 161 17.29 -4.73 1.15
C ASN A 161 17.14 -3.74 2.31
N SER A 162 16.27 -4.07 3.26
CA SER A 162 15.86 -3.17 4.34
C SER A 162 17.01 -2.71 5.23
N GLN A 163 18.13 -3.43 5.23
CA GLN A 163 19.35 -3.08 5.96
C GLN A 163 20.19 -2.00 5.26
N VAL A 164 20.05 -1.79 3.94
CA VAL A 164 20.94 -0.92 3.17
C VAL A 164 20.38 0.49 3.14
N TYR A 165 21.18 1.45 3.55
CA TYR A 165 20.86 2.87 3.40
C TYR A 165 21.32 3.38 2.03
N VAL A 166 20.49 4.12 1.34
CA VAL A 166 20.83 4.70 0.03
C VAL A 166 20.65 6.21 0.06
N GLU A 167 21.57 6.93 -0.56
CA GLU A 167 21.52 8.39 -0.62
C GLU A 167 22.16 8.89 -1.91
N THR A 168 21.65 10.01 -2.40
CA THR A 168 22.09 10.67 -3.62
C THR A 168 22.31 12.14 -3.37
N GLU A 169 23.46 12.63 -3.81
CA GLU A 169 23.80 14.03 -3.65
C GLU A 169 24.34 14.60 -4.97
N MET A 170 23.74 15.72 -5.36
CA MET A 170 24.17 16.53 -6.49
C MET A 170 25.09 17.64 -5.99
N LEU A 171 26.37 17.53 -6.36
CA LEU A 171 27.40 18.48 -5.95
C LEU A 171 27.34 19.74 -6.84
N LEU A 172 27.32 20.92 -6.22
CA LEU A 172 27.25 22.22 -6.93
C LEU A 172 28.62 22.65 -7.49
N GLU A 173 29.27 21.74 -8.21
CA GLU A 173 30.60 21.93 -8.80
C GLU A 173 30.64 21.53 -10.28
N TYR A 174 31.72 21.92 -10.94
CA TYR A 174 32.08 21.37 -12.24
C TYR A 174 32.87 20.09 -12.02
N GLY A 175 32.30 18.96 -12.43
CA GLY A 175 32.96 17.67 -12.36
C GLY A 175 32.67 16.84 -13.61
N GLU A 176 33.58 15.96 -13.97
CA GLU A 176 33.42 15.10 -15.17
C GLU A 176 33.18 13.64 -14.82
N THR A 177 33.48 13.24 -13.59
CA THR A 177 33.43 11.84 -13.15
C THR A 177 32.53 11.74 -11.92
N PRO A 178 31.28 11.27 -12.07
CA PRO A 178 30.46 10.86 -10.94
C PRO A 178 31.03 9.59 -10.30
N TRP A 179 30.69 9.32 -9.04
CA TRP A 179 31.11 8.10 -8.37
C TRP A 179 30.07 7.56 -7.40
N VAL A 180 30.18 6.28 -7.11
CA VAL A 180 29.38 5.55 -6.12
C VAL A 180 30.29 5.12 -4.98
N VAL A 181 29.89 5.35 -3.73
CA VAL A 181 30.61 4.93 -2.54
C VAL A 181 29.83 3.80 -1.86
N LEU A 182 30.49 2.66 -1.67
CA LEU A 182 29.94 1.46 -1.06
C LEU A 182 30.59 1.24 0.30
N HIS A 183 29.79 1.26 1.35
CA HIS A 183 30.24 0.93 2.72
C HIS A 183 29.80 -0.48 3.11
N SER A 184 30.61 -1.17 3.91
CA SER A 184 30.22 -2.41 4.58
C SER A 184 29.76 -2.17 6.02
N LEU A 185 29.23 -3.21 6.66
CA LEU A 185 28.90 -3.20 8.09
C LEU A 185 30.15 -3.15 8.97
N GLU A 186 31.29 -3.62 8.48
CA GLU A 186 32.56 -3.59 9.19
C GLU A 186 33.11 -2.16 9.21
N SER A 187 33.30 -1.60 10.40
CA SER A 187 33.70 -0.19 10.57
C SER A 187 35.13 0.11 10.10
N GLU A 188 36.02 -0.90 10.15
CA GLU A 188 37.44 -0.74 9.81
C GLU A 188 37.70 -0.92 8.32
N GLN A 189 36.75 -1.53 7.58
CA GLN A 189 36.89 -1.75 6.15
C GLN A 189 36.74 -0.43 5.40
N GLN A 190 37.72 -0.12 4.54
CA GLN A 190 37.65 1.07 3.70
C GLN A 190 36.49 0.97 2.70
N PRO A 191 35.76 2.07 2.46
CA PRO A 191 34.69 2.07 1.48
C PRO A 191 35.24 1.85 0.07
N CYS A 192 34.51 1.09 -0.74
CA CYS A 192 34.83 0.92 -2.15
C CYS A 192 34.24 2.07 -2.95
N ILE A 193 35.08 2.74 -3.76
CA ILE A 193 34.66 3.84 -4.63
C ILE A 193 34.64 3.32 -6.07
N LEU A 194 33.49 3.44 -6.74
CA LEU A 194 33.29 3.05 -8.13
C LEU A 194 33.05 4.31 -8.98
N PRO A 195 33.95 4.67 -9.90
CA PRO A 195 33.70 5.78 -10.81
C PRO A 195 32.67 5.38 -11.88
N VAL A 196 31.84 6.33 -12.29
CA VAL A 196 30.88 6.15 -13.38
C VAL A 196 31.57 6.48 -14.69
N VAL A 197 32.04 5.45 -15.39
CA VAL A 197 32.74 5.59 -16.67
C VAL A 197 31.96 4.83 -17.75
N PRO A 198 30.93 5.45 -18.35
CA PRO A 198 30.18 4.80 -19.42
C PRO A 198 31.06 4.64 -20.66
N LEU A 199 30.82 3.55 -21.39
CA LEU A 199 31.39 3.33 -22.72
C LEU A 199 30.80 4.33 -23.72
N GLU A 200 31.59 4.71 -24.71
CA GLU A 200 31.13 5.57 -25.80
C GLU A 200 30.10 4.82 -26.66
N ASP A 201 29.10 5.54 -27.18
CA ASP A 201 28.03 5.05 -28.07
C ASP A 201 27.06 3.99 -27.48
N VAL A 202 27.02 3.84 -26.15
CA VAL A 202 26.03 2.98 -25.48
C VAL A 202 24.76 3.78 -25.15
N PRO A 203 23.55 3.23 -25.35
CA PRO A 203 22.32 3.91 -24.93
C PRO A 203 22.25 4.05 -23.41
N LEU A 204 21.60 5.13 -22.93
CA LEU A 204 21.49 5.47 -21.51
C LEU A 204 21.05 4.28 -20.65
N GLN A 205 20.01 3.56 -21.06
CA GLN A 205 19.48 2.41 -20.31
C GLN A 205 20.51 1.29 -20.13
N SER A 206 21.22 0.91 -21.19
CA SER A 206 22.27 -0.11 -21.09
C SER A 206 23.46 0.36 -20.25
N ALA A 207 23.80 1.66 -20.28
CA ALA A 207 24.83 2.22 -19.41
C ALA A 207 24.40 2.21 -17.92
N VAL A 208 23.12 2.46 -17.63
CA VAL A 208 22.55 2.35 -16.28
C VAL A 208 22.58 0.90 -15.78
N GLU A 209 22.21 -0.07 -16.62
CA GLU A 209 22.28 -1.50 -16.28
C GLU A 209 23.72 -1.97 -16.03
N GLN A 210 24.68 -1.49 -16.82
CA GLN A 210 26.11 -1.75 -16.60
C GLN A 210 26.58 -1.17 -15.26
N LEU A 211 26.15 0.05 -14.92
CA LEU A 211 26.46 0.66 -13.62
C LEU A 211 25.83 -0.14 -12.47
N LEU A 212 24.57 -0.57 -12.61
CA LEU A 212 23.91 -1.44 -11.63
C LEU A 212 24.69 -2.74 -11.43
N ALA A 213 25.10 -3.41 -12.51
CA ALA A 213 25.90 -4.63 -12.42
C ALA A 213 27.23 -4.38 -11.70
N ALA A 214 27.92 -3.28 -12.03
CA ALA A 214 29.18 -2.90 -11.38
C ALA A 214 28.99 -2.61 -9.87
N VAL A 215 27.89 -1.95 -9.49
CA VAL A 215 27.54 -1.68 -8.10
C VAL A 215 27.23 -2.97 -7.34
N VAL A 216 26.42 -3.88 -7.91
CA VAL A 216 26.11 -5.17 -7.28
C VAL A 216 27.38 -6.01 -7.08
N GLN A 217 28.25 -6.09 -8.10
CA GLN A 217 29.55 -6.78 -8.00
C GLN A 217 30.50 -6.08 -7.01
N GLY A 218 30.44 -4.75 -6.91
CA GLY A 218 31.15 -3.99 -5.88
C GLY A 218 30.68 -4.37 -4.47
N CYS A 219 29.36 -4.40 -4.25
CA CYS A 219 28.74 -4.78 -2.99
C CYS A 219 29.09 -6.23 -2.60
N GLU A 220 29.10 -7.15 -3.55
CA GLU A 220 29.50 -8.54 -3.35
C GLU A 220 30.97 -8.65 -2.93
N ARG A 221 31.88 -7.98 -3.64
CA ARG A 221 33.31 -7.98 -3.29
C ARG A 221 33.58 -7.36 -1.93
N VAL A 222 32.91 -6.26 -1.61
CA VAL A 222 33.00 -5.60 -0.30
C VAL A 222 32.48 -6.52 0.80
N GLY A 223 31.34 -7.19 0.57
CA GLY A 223 30.77 -8.16 1.51
C GLY A 223 31.64 -9.41 1.71
N ALA A 224 32.23 -9.93 0.64
CA ALA A 224 33.10 -11.12 0.70
C ALA A 224 34.47 -10.84 1.34
N SER A 225 34.90 -9.58 1.37
CA SER A 225 36.17 -9.15 1.99
C SER A 225 36.03 -8.75 3.46
N VAL A 226 34.84 -8.94 4.06
CA VAL A 226 34.62 -8.75 5.50
C VAL A 226 35.48 -9.73 6.28
N SER A 227 36.25 -9.22 7.26
CA SER A 227 37.22 -10.02 8.00
C SER A 227 36.57 -10.98 8.99
N ASP A 228 35.57 -10.50 9.74
CA ASP A 228 34.77 -11.28 10.70
C ASP A 228 33.30 -11.34 10.28
N PRO A 229 32.89 -12.37 9.51
CA PRO A 229 31.52 -12.50 9.05
C PRO A 229 30.54 -12.76 10.20
N VAL A 230 30.97 -13.36 11.32
CA VAL A 230 30.08 -13.66 12.45
C VAL A 230 29.68 -12.37 13.17
N THR A 231 30.66 -11.49 13.42
CA THR A 231 30.39 -10.17 13.99
C THR A 231 29.57 -9.33 13.03
N ALA A 232 29.86 -9.35 11.72
CA ALA A 232 29.05 -8.64 10.72
C ALA A 232 27.59 -9.13 10.68
N THR A 233 27.33 -10.44 10.80
CA THR A 233 25.97 -10.99 10.91
C THR A 233 25.27 -10.54 12.20
N ARG A 234 25.98 -10.47 13.34
CA ARG A 234 25.42 -9.93 14.59
C ARG A 234 25.02 -8.47 14.42
N THR A 235 25.92 -7.65 13.87
CA THR A 235 25.65 -6.25 13.57
C THR A 235 24.48 -6.10 12.59
N LEU A 236 24.36 -6.98 11.59
CA LEU A 236 23.23 -6.99 10.68
C LEU A 236 21.90 -7.25 11.40
N ASN A 237 21.86 -8.24 12.29
CA ASN A 237 20.66 -8.60 13.04
C ASN A 237 20.22 -7.50 14.02
N GLU A 238 21.18 -6.79 14.61
CA GLU A 238 20.91 -5.67 15.54
C GLU A 238 20.56 -4.36 14.82
N ARG A 239 20.84 -4.27 13.51
CA ARG A 239 20.66 -3.04 12.75
C ARG A 239 19.18 -2.77 12.47
N PRO A 240 18.68 -1.54 12.70
CA PRO A 240 17.32 -1.17 12.34
C PRO A 240 17.13 -1.09 10.83
N LEU A 241 15.86 -1.16 10.41
CA LEU A 241 15.45 -0.98 9.02
C LEU A 241 15.78 0.44 8.55
N GLN A 242 16.44 0.57 7.40
CA GLN A 242 16.86 1.84 6.80
C GLN A 242 15.81 2.41 5.84
N ASN A 243 14.94 1.56 5.30
CA ASN A 243 13.94 1.92 4.28
C ASN A 243 12.66 2.56 4.85
N GLN A 244 12.64 2.94 6.13
CA GLN A 244 11.46 3.49 6.81
C GLN A 244 10.95 4.81 6.21
N TYR A 245 11.83 5.58 5.56
CA TYR A 245 11.46 6.87 4.94
C TYR A 245 10.79 6.73 3.57
N VAL A 246 10.78 5.53 2.99
CA VAL A 246 10.28 5.31 1.63
C VAL A 246 8.76 5.41 1.62
N ARG A 247 8.23 6.30 0.78
CA ARG A 247 6.79 6.50 0.60
C ARG A 247 6.31 5.56 -0.49
N ILE A 248 5.50 4.57 -0.12
CA ILE A 248 5.04 3.53 -1.04
C ILE A 248 3.54 3.65 -1.23
N ASP A 249 3.11 3.68 -2.49
CA ASP A 249 1.71 3.54 -2.87
C ASP A 249 1.41 2.07 -3.16
N TYR A 250 0.63 1.45 -2.26
CA TYR A 250 0.22 0.04 -2.35
C TYR A 250 -1.03 -0.20 -3.22
N GLN A 251 -1.41 0.76 -4.08
CA GLN A 251 -2.35 0.63 -5.22
C GLN A 251 -3.49 -0.37 -5.05
N TRP A 252 -3.34 -1.61 -5.56
CA TRP A 252 -4.33 -2.69 -5.47
C TRP A 252 -3.77 -3.98 -4.83
N PHE A 253 -2.55 -3.94 -4.32
CA PHE A 253 -1.88 -5.14 -3.80
C PHE A 253 -2.31 -5.48 -2.38
N GLY A 254 -2.80 -4.50 -1.61
CA GLY A 254 -3.17 -4.65 -0.21
C GLY A 254 -2.28 -3.78 0.69
N ASP A 255 -2.89 -3.20 1.72
CA ASP A 255 -2.21 -2.28 2.63
C ASP A 255 -1.36 -3.04 3.65
N THR A 256 -1.83 -4.22 4.04
CA THR A 256 -1.14 -5.09 4.99
C THR A 256 -0.25 -6.13 4.29
N PRO A 257 0.84 -6.60 4.92
CA PRO A 257 1.62 -7.74 4.39
C PRO A 257 0.75 -8.99 4.15
N GLU A 258 -0.23 -9.25 5.01
CA GLU A 258 -1.15 -10.39 4.90
C GLU A 258 -2.06 -10.30 3.68
N GLU A 259 -2.59 -9.12 3.35
CA GLU A 259 -3.35 -8.90 2.12
C GLU A 259 -2.50 -9.11 0.87
N ARG A 260 -1.27 -8.56 0.86
CA ARG A 260 -0.33 -8.70 -0.26
C ARG A 260 0.06 -10.15 -0.52
N ALA A 261 0.23 -10.93 0.54
CA ALA A 261 0.57 -12.35 0.48
C ALA A 261 -0.65 -13.27 0.64
N SER A 262 -1.88 -12.76 0.50
CA SER A 262 -3.12 -13.54 0.67
C SER A 262 -3.26 -14.71 -0.31
N HIS A 263 -2.55 -14.64 -1.44
CA HIS A 263 -2.47 -15.68 -2.45
C HIS A 263 -1.43 -16.77 -2.13
N LEU A 264 -0.68 -16.65 -1.03
CA LEU A 264 0.34 -17.58 -0.56
C LEU A 264 -0.02 -18.11 0.84
N VAL A 265 0.45 -19.32 1.16
CA VAL A 265 0.34 -19.86 2.51
C VAL A 265 1.50 -19.35 3.36
N GLN A 266 1.19 -18.71 4.49
CA GLN A 266 2.17 -18.20 5.44
C GLN A 266 2.43 -19.26 6.53
N TRP A 267 3.53 -19.99 6.42
CA TRP A 267 3.95 -20.97 7.42
C TRP A 267 4.78 -20.37 8.55
N ASP A 268 5.42 -19.24 8.29
CA ASP A 268 6.27 -18.53 9.23
C ASP A 268 5.40 -17.67 10.17
N PHE A 269 4.77 -18.31 11.16
CA PHE A 269 3.96 -17.63 12.17
C PHE A 269 4.48 -17.93 13.58
N GLU A 270 4.44 -16.91 14.45
CA GLU A 270 4.74 -17.06 15.85
C GLU A 270 3.46 -17.42 16.64
N PRO A 271 3.41 -18.55 17.36
CA PRO A 271 2.21 -18.95 18.11
C PRO A 271 1.73 -17.90 19.11
N GLU A 272 2.66 -17.16 19.72
CA GLU A 272 2.35 -16.10 20.69
C GLU A 272 1.62 -14.91 20.06
N GLN A 273 1.85 -14.65 18.77
CA GLN A 273 1.20 -13.58 18.02
C GLN A 273 -0.17 -14.05 17.46
N VAL A 274 -0.26 -15.32 17.04
CA VAL A 274 -1.50 -15.89 16.48
C VAL A 274 -2.55 -16.16 17.56
N GLU A 275 -2.15 -16.46 18.79
CA GLU A 275 -3.09 -16.71 19.89
C GLU A 275 -3.95 -15.46 20.20
N PRO A 276 -5.29 -15.49 20.01
CA PRO A 276 -6.10 -14.30 20.21
C PRO A 276 -6.14 -13.87 21.69
N ARG A 277 -5.71 -12.64 21.97
CA ARG A 277 -5.57 -12.08 23.33
C ARG A 277 -6.79 -11.27 23.77
N PHE A 278 -7.96 -11.89 23.81
CA PHE A 278 -9.17 -11.27 24.33
C PHE A 278 -10.12 -12.29 25.00
N ARG A 279 -11.00 -11.79 25.87
CA ARG A 279 -11.93 -12.61 26.64
C ARG A 279 -12.92 -13.33 25.71
N HIS A 280 -13.24 -14.59 26.01
CA HIS A 280 -14.12 -15.44 25.20
C HIS A 280 -13.63 -15.67 23.75
N ARG A 281 -12.31 -15.63 23.51
CA ARG A 281 -11.69 -15.89 22.19
C ARG A 281 -12.31 -17.02 21.39
N THR A 282 -12.54 -18.18 22.00
CA THR A 282 -13.13 -19.34 21.31
C THR A 282 -14.51 -19.02 20.75
N ARG A 283 -15.36 -18.28 21.47
CA ARG A 283 -16.68 -17.87 20.97
C ARG A 283 -16.56 -16.98 19.73
N HIS A 284 -15.64 -16.01 19.75
CA HIS A 284 -15.45 -15.11 18.61
C HIS A 284 -14.86 -15.83 17.41
N VAL A 285 -13.89 -16.73 17.62
CA VAL A 285 -13.29 -17.54 16.55
C VAL A 285 -14.34 -18.45 15.90
N LEU A 286 -15.19 -19.13 16.69
CA LEU A 286 -16.29 -19.93 16.17
C LEU A 286 -17.26 -19.09 15.33
N ASN A 287 -17.57 -17.86 15.79
CA ASN A 287 -18.43 -16.94 15.03
C ASN A 287 -17.78 -16.49 13.71
N TRP A 288 -16.48 -16.18 13.69
CA TRP A 288 -15.77 -15.76 12.48
C TRP A 288 -15.67 -16.87 11.45
N LEU A 289 -15.39 -18.10 11.90
CA LEU A 289 -15.30 -19.28 11.05
C LEU A 289 -16.66 -19.84 10.65
N ASN A 290 -17.75 -19.36 11.27
CA ASN A 290 -19.09 -19.92 11.17
C ASN A 290 -19.08 -21.45 11.41
N TYR A 291 -18.36 -21.86 12.45
CA TYR A 291 -18.20 -23.27 12.83
C TYR A 291 -18.91 -23.51 14.17
N ASP A 292 -19.70 -24.57 14.25
CA ASP A 292 -20.55 -24.86 15.42
C ASP A 292 -19.75 -25.28 16.65
N GLY A 293 -18.52 -25.78 16.49
CA GLY A 293 -17.71 -26.26 17.62
C GLY A 293 -18.32 -27.44 18.36
N ASN A 294 -19.21 -28.19 17.71
CA ASN A 294 -20.03 -29.26 18.30
C ASN A 294 -20.90 -28.79 19.48
N LEU A 295 -21.31 -27.51 19.50
CA LEU A 295 -22.23 -26.97 20.49
C LEU A 295 -23.70 -27.28 20.12
N PRO A 296 -24.60 -27.50 21.09
CA PRO A 296 -26.01 -27.71 20.81
C PRO A 296 -26.68 -26.44 20.27
N THR A 297 -27.68 -26.62 19.40
CA THR A 297 -28.47 -25.53 18.84
C THR A 297 -29.30 -24.81 19.91
N HIS A 298 -29.41 -23.48 19.78
CA HIS A 298 -30.20 -22.67 20.71
C HIS A 298 -31.70 -22.98 20.61
N ARG A 299 -32.44 -22.96 21.72
CA ARG A 299 -33.90 -23.27 21.77
C ARG A 299 -34.73 -22.40 20.83
N ALA A 300 -34.35 -21.13 20.66
CA ALA A 300 -35.03 -20.22 19.73
C ALA A 300 -34.98 -20.70 18.28
N VAL A 301 -33.92 -21.41 17.88
CA VAL A 301 -33.81 -22.02 16.53
C VAL A 301 -34.92 -23.06 16.36
N HIS A 302 -35.14 -23.92 17.35
CA HIS A 302 -36.22 -24.91 17.30
C HIS A 302 -37.61 -24.28 17.28
N VAL A 303 -37.84 -23.21 18.06
CA VAL A 303 -39.12 -22.46 18.06
C VAL A 303 -39.37 -21.80 16.70
N ASN A 304 -38.35 -21.21 16.10
CA ASN A 304 -38.48 -20.62 14.76
C ASN A 304 -38.71 -21.69 13.71
N ALA A 305 -37.98 -22.81 13.77
CA ALA A 305 -38.15 -23.92 12.84
C ALA A 305 -39.58 -24.51 12.91
N THR A 306 -40.15 -24.68 14.09
CA THR A 306 -41.54 -25.16 14.23
C THR A 306 -42.55 -24.13 13.73
N ARG A 307 -42.31 -22.83 13.94
CA ARG A 307 -43.13 -21.75 13.39
C ARG A 307 -43.08 -21.71 11.86
N GLU A 308 -41.91 -21.81 11.25
CA GLU A 308 -41.78 -21.84 9.78
C GLU A 308 -42.39 -23.12 9.19
N LYS A 309 -42.25 -24.27 9.87
CA LYS A 309 -42.97 -25.51 9.51
C LYS A 309 -44.49 -25.33 9.53
N ALA A 310 -45.02 -24.56 10.48
CA ALA A 310 -46.45 -24.25 10.54
C ALA A 310 -46.90 -23.31 9.42
N ARG A 311 -46.09 -22.30 9.06
CA ARG A 311 -46.36 -21.40 7.92
C ARG A 311 -46.34 -22.13 6.58
N GLN A 312 -45.39 -23.04 6.40
CA GLN A 312 -45.24 -23.86 5.20
C GLN A 312 -46.17 -25.08 5.18
N LYS A 313 -47.16 -25.17 6.08
CA LYS A 313 -48.10 -26.31 6.14
C LYS A 313 -49.18 -26.27 5.04
N THR A 314 -49.17 -25.27 4.16
CA THR A 314 -50.15 -25.09 3.08
C THR A 314 -50.15 -26.18 1.99
N PRO A 315 -49.00 -26.72 1.50
CA PRO A 315 -49.03 -27.74 0.46
C PRO A 315 -49.53 -29.07 1.04
N ARG A 316 -50.41 -29.75 0.30
CA ARG A 316 -50.88 -31.09 0.63
C ARG A 316 -49.99 -32.13 -0.04
N THR A 317 -49.49 -33.08 0.74
CA THR A 317 -48.68 -34.22 0.26
C THR A 317 -49.52 -35.51 0.10
N VAL A 318 -50.82 -35.37 -0.16
CA VAL A 318 -51.75 -36.50 -0.30
C VAL A 318 -51.62 -37.09 -1.70
N ALA A 319 -51.31 -38.39 -1.79
CA ALA A 319 -51.24 -39.14 -3.05
C ALA A 319 -52.36 -40.18 -3.14
N GLY A 320 -52.99 -40.32 -4.31
CA GLY A 320 -54.24 -41.09 -4.54
C GLY A 320 -54.25 -42.48 -3.90
N PRO A 321 -53.49 -43.47 -4.40
CA PRO A 321 -53.50 -44.83 -3.85
C PRO A 321 -53.01 -44.92 -2.39
N ARG A 322 -52.19 -43.97 -1.94
CA ARG A 322 -51.65 -43.94 -0.57
C ARG A 322 -52.70 -43.52 0.47
N THR A 323 -53.81 -42.90 0.06
CA THR A 323 -54.91 -42.53 0.96
C THR A 323 -55.54 -43.74 1.65
N PHE A 324 -55.60 -44.90 1.00
CA PHE A 324 -56.10 -46.15 1.59
C PHE A 324 -55.27 -46.61 2.80
N PHE A 325 -53.95 -46.46 2.73
CA PHE A 325 -53.07 -46.78 3.86
C PHE A 325 -53.03 -45.65 4.89
N ASN A 326 -53.09 -44.39 4.46
CA ASN A 326 -53.12 -43.23 5.36
C ASN A 326 -54.41 -43.18 6.22
N SER A 327 -55.52 -43.78 5.74
CA SER A 327 -56.77 -43.87 6.50
C SER A 327 -56.70 -44.83 7.69
N ALA A 328 -55.71 -45.74 7.76
CA ALA A 328 -55.51 -46.65 8.88
C ALA A 328 -55.25 -45.93 10.23
N GLY A 329 -54.80 -44.67 10.20
CA GLY A 329 -54.71 -43.83 11.40
C GLY A 329 -56.07 -43.42 11.97
N SER A 330 -57.10 -43.34 11.13
CA SER A 330 -58.49 -43.12 11.51
C SER A 330 -59.17 -44.48 11.75
N ARG A 331 -59.17 -44.93 13.00
CA ARG A 331 -59.61 -46.27 13.42
C ARG A 331 -61.14 -46.42 13.38
N GLY A 332 -61.73 -46.41 12.18
CA GLY A 332 -63.18 -46.45 11.99
C GLY A 332 -63.85 -47.82 12.21
N ASN A 333 -63.08 -48.90 12.36
CA ASN A 333 -63.62 -50.24 12.60
C ASN A 333 -63.77 -50.51 14.11
N ALA A 334 -64.93 -51.00 14.55
CA ALA A 334 -65.19 -51.36 15.95
C ALA A 334 -64.27 -52.47 16.50
N ARG A 335 -63.62 -53.24 15.62
CA ARG A 335 -62.60 -54.23 15.99
C ARG A 335 -61.23 -53.59 16.28
N ALA A 336 -61.07 -52.29 16.06
CA ALA A 336 -59.84 -51.57 16.37
C ALA A 336 -59.70 -51.41 17.88
N SER A 337 -58.54 -51.79 18.42
CA SER A 337 -58.26 -51.64 19.85
C SER A 337 -57.10 -50.65 20.07
N ARG A 338 -57.16 -49.84 21.13
CA ARG A 338 -56.08 -48.88 21.46
C ARG A 338 -54.78 -49.60 21.79
N PHE A 339 -54.87 -50.60 22.67
CA PHE A 339 -53.74 -51.30 23.27
C PHE A 339 -53.43 -52.64 22.59
N GLY A 340 -54.42 -53.33 22.03
CA GLY A 340 -54.23 -54.59 21.29
C GLY A 340 -53.93 -54.42 19.80
N GLY A 341 -53.81 -53.18 19.31
CA GLY A 341 -53.51 -52.88 17.91
C GLY A 341 -54.67 -53.11 16.92
N GLN A 342 -54.31 -53.31 15.65
CA GLN A 342 -55.23 -53.48 14.51
C GLN A 342 -55.34 -54.94 14.01
N SER A 343 -54.86 -55.91 14.79
CA SER A 343 -54.78 -57.33 14.38
C SER A 343 -56.14 -57.96 14.06
N ALA A 344 -57.20 -57.58 14.79
CA ALA A 344 -58.56 -58.08 14.59
C ALA A 344 -59.36 -57.34 13.49
N VAL A 345 -58.74 -56.39 12.79
CA VAL A 345 -59.40 -55.48 11.82
C VAL A 345 -59.27 -55.99 10.37
N GLY A 346 -58.18 -56.72 10.05
CA GLY A 346 -57.97 -57.34 8.74
C GLY A 346 -58.90 -58.54 8.52
N ARG A 347 -59.48 -58.65 7.33
CA ARG A 347 -60.34 -59.76 6.91
C ARG A 347 -59.73 -60.48 5.73
#